data_AF-A0A521DNG3-F1
#
_entry.id   AF-A0A521DNG3-F1
#
_cell.length_a   1.000
_cell.length_b   1.000
_cell.length_c   1.000
_cell.angle_alpha   90.00
_cell.angle_beta   90.00
_cell.angle_gamma   90.00
#
_symmetry.space_group_name_H-M   'P 1'
#
loop_
_entity.id
_entity.type
_entity.pdbx_description
1 polymer ?
#
loop_
_entity_poly.entity_id
_entity_poly.type
_entity_poly.pdbx_seq_one_letter_code
_entity_poly.pdbx_strand_id
1 'polypeptide(L)'
;MKKQIITLLIFLFVSVKAVACSCDTPKPILEFYSSKYVFEGLVTFKKIAKDSATYSIKVKVLKNYKKGNIPKELHFTLYYEKESSGGSSCHMEVHKNQKLLVFASEYKGKLGFSIMCSNSQVIQESGINPLLQKVLDHGNEFKLDNYIYDLDNTVNGEFNSAKPITNLDSIFKNAKAIKSDKPLGLFALYINKKGELVSVFNFFDWYKSSEDFIIDPAFGLMKEFKVKSRRPLTEFEIYTIELLKNLKIWELKKYKNSQIAVDYMAYISVDFDEKTLKWTYELK
;
A
#
# COMPACT_ATOMS: atom_id res chain seq x y z
N MET A 1 46.34 24.88 13.66
CA MET A 1 45.33 24.84 12.56
C MET A 1 44.89 23.42 12.18
N LYS A 2 45.79 22.45 11.87
CA LYS A 2 45.37 21.07 11.51
C LYS A 2 44.51 20.34 12.57
N LYS A 3 44.84 20.48 13.87
CA LYS A 3 44.09 19.82 14.95
C LYS A 3 42.66 20.39 15.13
N GLN A 4 42.46 21.69 14.92
CA GLN A 4 41.13 22.33 15.03
C GLN A 4 40.19 21.94 13.88
N ILE A 5 40.72 21.73 12.67
CA ILE A 5 39.95 21.26 11.51
C ILE A 5 39.49 19.80 11.73
N ILE A 6 40.34 18.96 12.32
CA ILE A 6 40.00 17.57 12.66
C ILE A 6 38.92 17.51 13.75
N THR A 7 39.00 18.35 14.78
CA THR A 7 37.96 18.44 15.82
C THR A 7 36.62 18.94 15.28
N LEU A 8 36.63 19.91 14.36
CA LEU A 8 35.42 20.41 13.70
C LEU A 8 34.78 19.35 12.79
N LEU A 9 35.60 18.59 12.06
CA LEU A 9 35.16 17.44 11.25
C LEU A 9 34.56 16.33 12.11
N ILE A 10 35.18 15.99 13.25
CA ILE A 10 34.63 14.99 14.17
C ILE A 10 33.27 15.47 14.70
N PHE A 11 33.12 16.74 15.09
CA PHE A 11 31.84 17.31 15.53
C PHE A 11 30.76 17.34 14.44
N LEU A 12 31.13 17.53 13.17
CA LEU A 12 30.21 17.46 12.02
C LEU A 12 29.78 16.03 11.68
N PHE A 13 30.57 15.01 12.03
CA PHE A 13 30.28 13.60 11.78
C PHE A 13 29.70 12.85 13.00
N VAL A 14 29.63 13.46 14.19
CA VAL A 14 28.79 12.95 15.29
C VAL A 14 27.34 13.10 14.86
N SER A 15 26.88 12.04 14.23
CA SER A 15 25.67 11.93 13.45
C SER A 15 24.48 12.19 14.35
N VAL A 16 23.71 13.24 14.05
CA VAL A 16 22.37 13.38 14.61
C VAL A 16 21.59 12.18 14.11
N LYS A 17 21.29 11.22 14.98
CA LYS A 17 20.44 10.07 14.65
C LYS A 17 19.02 10.60 14.45
N ALA A 18 18.72 11.09 13.25
CA ALA A 18 17.36 11.37 12.85
C ALA A 18 16.65 10.02 12.68
N VAL A 19 15.81 9.68 13.66
CA VAL A 19 14.88 8.56 13.52
C VAL A 19 13.70 9.08 12.69
N ALA A 20 13.72 8.78 11.39
CA ALA A 20 12.56 9.00 10.55
C ALA A 20 11.56 7.87 10.80
N CYS A 21 10.38 8.19 11.31
CA CYS A 21 9.29 7.23 11.34
C CYS A 21 8.67 7.24 9.96
N SER A 22 8.88 6.14 9.24
CA SER A 22 8.25 5.88 7.96
C SER A 22 7.25 4.76 8.18
N CYS A 23 6.01 5.01 7.77
CA CYS A 23 5.03 3.97 7.65
C CYS A 23 4.13 4.27 6.46
N ASP A 24 3.85 3.24 5.70
CA ASP A 24 2.90 3.33 4.60
C ASP A 24 1.49 3.31 5.19
N THR A 25 0.79 4.44 5.08
CA THR A 25 -0.61 4.51 5.48
C THR A 25 -1.44 3.67 4.49
N PRO A 26 -2.25 2.71 4.96
CA PRO A 26 -3.04 1.89 4.06
C PRO A 26 -4.02 2.74 3.27
N LYS A 27 -4.45 2.25 2.11
CA LYS A 27 -5.52 2.90 1.35
C LYS A 27 -6.79 2.97 2.24
N PRO A 28 -7.46 4.14 2.37
CA PRO A 28 -8.52 4.32 3.36
C PRO A 28 -9.63 3.28 3.31
N ILE A 29 -10.01 2.81 2.12
CA ILE A 29 -11.05 1.80 1.97
C ILE A 29 -10.61 0.40 2.47
N LEU A 30 -9.34 0.05 2.30
CA LEU A 30 -8.81 -1.21 2.80
C LEU A 30 -8.70 -1.19 4.32
N GLU A 31 -8.29 -0.06 4.89
CA GLU A 31 -8.31 0.14 6.33
C GLU A 31 -9.73 0.17 6.89
N PHE A 32 -10.68 0.81 6.19
CA PHE A 32 -12.09 0.75 6.57
C PHE A 32 -12.58 -0.70 6.61
N TYR A 33 -12.21 -1.50 5.61
CA TYR A 33 -12.57 -2.91 5.52
C TYR A 33 -11.98 -3.76 6.66
N SER A 34 -10.70 -3.58 7.02
CA SER A 34 -10.05 -4.31 8.13
C SER A 34 -10.39 -3.80 9.52
N SER A 35 -10.73 -2.53 9.67
CA SER A 35 -11.00 -1.93 10.97
C SER A 35 -12.20 -2.58 11.63
N LYS A 36 -12.12 -2.88 12.92
CA LYS A 36 -13.29 -3.30 13.69
C LYS A 36 -14.30 -2.17 13.84
N TYR A 37 -13.81 -0.95 14.06
CA TYR A 37 -14.64 0.25 14.17
C TYR A 37 -14.07 1.39 13.34
N VAL A 38 -14.96 2.17 12.72
CA VAL A 38 -14.62 3.43 12.05
C VAL A 38 -15.62 4.48 12.51
N PHE A 39 -15.16 5.51 13.23
CA PHE A 39 -16.05 6.45 13.90
C PHE A 39 -15.43 7.82 14.15
N GLU A 40 -16.28 8.84 14.29
CA GLU A 40 -15.91 10.11 14.90
C GLU A 40 -16.12 10.05 16.41
N GLY A 41 -15.19 10.59 17.18
CA GLY A 41 -15.28 10.59 18.63
C GLY A 41 -14.70 11.82 19.29
N LEU A 42 -15.17 12.14 20.49
CA LEU A 42 -14.64 13.20 21.35
C LEU A 42 -13.79 12.59 22.46
N VAL A 43 -12.56 13.07 22.62
CA VAL A 43 -11.69 12.65 23.71
C VAL A 43 -12.19 13.28 25.02
N THR A 44 -12.80 12.48 25.89
CA THR A 44 -13.37 12.96 27.17
C THR A 44 -12.38 12.87 28.32
N PHE A 45 -11.37 12.00 28.20
CA PHE A 45 -10.38 11.76 29.22
C PHE A 45 -9.02 11.45 28.61
N LYS A 46 -7.95 11.91 29.28
CA LYS A 46 -6.57 11.55 28.99
C LYS A 46 -5.80 11.39 30.30
N LYS A 47 -4.98 10.35 30.39
CA LYS A 47 -4.07 10.11 31.52
C LYS A 47 -2.75 9.59 31.01
N ILE A 48 -1.67 10.31 31.29
CA ILE A 48 -0.30 9.89 30.99
C ILE A 48 0.11 8.85 32.03
N ALA A 49 0.77 7.77 31.59
CA ALA A 49 1.31 6.74 32.47
C ALA A 49 2.47 7.31 33.30
N LYS A 50 2.76 6.69 34.46
CA LYS A 50 3.80 7.18 35.38
C LYS A 50 5.19 7.22 34.74
N ASP A 51 5.48 6.26 33.87
CA ASP A 51 6.72 6.16 33.11
C ASP A 51 6.81 7.17 31.95
N SER A 52 5.73 7.92 31.67
CA SER A 52 5.59 8.82 30.52
C SER A 52 5.83 8.16 29.16
N ALA A 53 5.77 6.83 29.08
CA ALA A 53 6.00 6.08 27.83
C ALA A 53 4.70 5.84 27.06
N THR A 54 3.55 5.94 27.74
CA THR A 54 2.23 5.77 27.14
C THR A 54 1.23 6.74 27.76
N TYR A 55 0.10 6.93 27.08
CA TYR A 55 -1.05 7.61 27.64
C TYR A 55 -2.33 6.87 27.26
N SER A 56 -3.30 6.88 28.16
CA SER A 56 -4.63 6.31 27.92
C SER A 56 -5.63 7.42 27.66
N ILE A 57 -6.51 7.19 26.68
CA ILE A 57 -7.62 8.09 26.36
C ILE A 57 -8.95 7.36 26.47
N LYS A 58 -10.01 8.11 26.81
CA LYS A 58 -11.39 7.68 26.57
C LYS A 58 -11.98 8.53 25.47
N VAL A 59 -12.64 7.87 24.52
CA VAL A 59 -13.24 8.50 23.36
C VAL A 59 -14.73 8.19 23.37
N LYS A 60 -15.55 9.23 23.51
CA LYS A 60 -17.00 9.15 23.35
C LYS A 60 -17.32 9.11 21.86
N VAL A 61 -18.05 8.09 21.41
CA VAL A 61 -18.47 7.96 20.01
C VAL A 61 -19.55 9.00 19.70
N LEU A 62 -19.34 9.76 18.63
CA LEU A 62 -20.27 10.78 18.13
C LEU A 62 -21.01 10.29 16.89
N LYS A 63 -20.30 9.68 15.96
CA LYS A 63 -20.84 9.16 14.70
C LYS A 63 -20.13 7.87 14.33
N ASN A 64 -20.88 6.81 14.05
CA ASN A 64 -20.33 5.54 13.58
C ASN A 64 -20.47 5.43 12.06
N TYR A 65 -19.38 5.08 11.38
CA TYR A 65 -19.38 4.88 9.93
C TYR A 65 -19.50 3.41 9.55
N LYS A 66 -18.98 2.47 10.34
CA LYS A 66 -19.02 1.05 10.00
C LYS A 66 -20.27 0.37 10.56
N LYS A 67 -21.00 -0.36 9.71
CA LYS A 67 -22.19 -1.15 10.12
C LYS A 67 -21.85 -2.07 11.29
N GLY A 68 -22.75 -2.11 12.27
CA GLY A 68 -22.59 -2.89 13.50
C GLY A 68 -22.78 -2.03 14.74
N ASN A 69 -22.84 -2.69 15.89
CA ASN A 69 -22.96 -2.02 17.18
C ASN A 69 -21.57 -1.60 17.66
N ILE A 70 -21.42 -0.32 17.99
CA ILE A 70 -20.22 0.22 18.62
C ILE A 70 -20.56 0.66 20.06
N PRO A 71 -19.69 0.42 21.05
CA PRO A 71 -19.85 0.99 22.39
C PRO A 71 -19.94 2.52 22.34
N LYS A 72 -20.72 3.13 23.24
CA LYS A 72 -20.82 4.60 23.34
C LYS A 72 -19.49 5.27 23.70
N GLU A 73 -18.61 4.54 24.37
CA GLU A 73 -17.28 4.98 24.74
C GLU A 73 -16.27 3.85 24.51
N LEU A 74 -15.10 4.21 24.02
CA LEU A 74 -13.97 3.30 23.79
C LEU A 74 -12.73 3.82 24.53
N HIS A 75 -11.88 2.87 24.93
CA HIS A 75 -10.66 3.13 25.67
C HIS A 75 -9.48 2.69 24.83
N PHE A 76 -8.47 3.56 24.72
CA PHE A 76 -7.26 3.27 23.97
C PHE A 76 -6.03 3.62 24.80
N THR A 77 -4.96 2.85 24.61
CA THR A 77 -3.64 3.17 25.12
C THR A 77 -2.74 3.44 23.93
N LEU A 78 -2.17 4.63 23.89
CA LEU A 78 -1.30 5.12 22.83
C LEU A 78 0.11 5.27 23.39
N TYR A 79 1.11 5.03 22.55
CA TYR A 79 2.49 5.30 22.93
C TYR A 79 2.74 6.80 22.95
N TYR A 80 3.44 7.23 23.99
CA TYR A 80 3.92 8.58 24.15
C TYR A 80 5.35 8.60 23.60
N GLU A 81 5.55 9.10 22.39
CA GLU A 81 6.89 9.33 21.87
C GLU A 81 7.46 10.58 22.53
N LYS A 82 8.04 10.41 23.74
CA LYS A 82 8.83 11.44 24.39
C LYS A 82 10.19 11.48 23.71
N GLU A 83 10.48 12.55 22.97
CA GLU A 83 11.80 12.79 22.41
C GLU A 83 12.87 12.68 23.50
N SER A 84 13.85 11.79 23.31
CA SER A 84 15.17 11.90 23.94
C SER A 84 16.15 12.71 23.07
N SER A 85 15.69 13.31 21.98
CA SER A 85 16.49 14.15 21.11
C SER A 85 15.57 15.03 20.28
N GLY A 86 15.62 16.34 20.51
CA GLY A 86 14.86 17.32 19.74
C GLY A 86 15.10 17.14 18.24
N GLY A 87 14.03 16.88 17.50
CA GLY A 87 14.05 16.79 16.03
C GLY A 87 13.33 15.59 15.40
N SER A 88 12.45 14.86 16.09
CA SER A 88 11.65 13.82 15.45
C SER A 88 10.30 14.38 14.96
N SER A 89 10.05 14.30 13.65
CA SER A 89 8.79 14.70 13.01
C SER A 89 7.64 13.71 13.25
N CYS A 90 7.80 12.76 14.17
CA CYS A 90 6.87 11.66 14.43
C CYS A 90 5.94 11.91 15.61
N HIS A 91 6.17 12.98 16.37
CA HIS A 91 5.40 13.25 17.57
C HIS A 91 3.96 13.63 17.21
N MET A 92 3.02 12.71 17.43
CA MET A 92 1.58 12.94 17.30
C MET A 92 0.89 12.65 18.64
N GLU A 93 0.37 13.69 19.27
CA GLU A 93 -0.30 13.61 20.56
C GLU A 93 -1.79 13.93 20.45
N VAL A 94 -2.63 13.09 21.05
CA VAL A 94 -4.07 13.32 21.19
C VAL A 94 -4.35 14.01 22.51
N HIS A 95 -5.14 15.09 22.50
CA HIS A 95 -5.49 15.89 23.68
C HIS A 95 -6.95 15.72 24.08
N LYS A 96 -7.24 16.00 25.35
CA LYS A 96 -8.62 16.08 25.85
C LYS A 96 -9.39 17.15 25.07
N ASN A 97 -10.68 16.91 24.85
CA ASN A 97 -11.62 17.75 24.09
C ASN A 97 -11.36 17.82 22.58
N GLN A 98 -10.44 17.02 22.02
CA GLN A 98 -10.30 16.91 20.57
C GLN A 98 -11.33 15.96 19.97
N LYS A 99 -11.78 16.29 18.76
CA LYS A 99 -12.53 15.38 17.89
C LYS A 99 -11.54 14.54 17.07
N LEU A 100 -11.80 13.25 16.98
CA LEU A 100 -10.99 12.29 16.23
C LEU A 100 -11.85 11.59 15.20
N LEU A 101 -11.27 11.31 14.03
CA LEU A 101 -11.68 10.21 13.17
C LEU A 101 -10.79 9.01 13.52
N VAL A 102 -11.40 7.88 13.85
CA VAL A 102 -10.70 6.70 14.34
C VAL A 102 -11.01 5.50 13.46
N PHE A 103 -9.96 4.87 12.94
CA PHE A 103 -9.95 3.55 12.31
C PHE A 103 -9.29 2.57 13.28
N ALA A 104 -10.12 1.87 14.07
CA ALA A 104 -9.64 0.98 15.12
C ALA A 104 -9.69 -0.47 14.69
N SER A 105 -8.57 -1.17 14.79
CA SER A 105 -8.41 -2.59 14.47
C SER A 105 -7.96 -3.39 15.69
N GLU A 106 -8.19 -4.70 15.67
CA GLU A 106 -7.71 -5.61 16.70
C GLU A 106 -6.37 -6.21 16.29
N TYR A 107 -5.36 -6.04 17.13
CA TYR A 107 -4.06 -6.68 16.98
C TYR A 107 -3.71 -7.44 18.26
N LYS A 108 -3.48 -8.76 18.13
CA LYS A 108 -3.20 -9.67 19.26
C LYS A 108 -4.19 -9.52 20.42
N GLY A 109 -5.49 -9.40 20.10
CA GLY A 109 -6.57 -9.26 21.07
C GLY A 109 -6.70 -7.88 21.71
N LYS A 110 -5.93 -6.88 21.26
CA LYS A 110 -6.04 -5.49 21.73
C LYS A 110 -6.58 -4.59 20.62
N LEU A 111 -7.63 -3.84 20.94
CA LEU A 111 -8.14 -2.80 20.06
C LEU A 111 -7.24 -1.57 20.13
N GLY A 112 -6.81 -1.06 18.97
CA GLY A 112 -5.95 0.10 18.88
C GLY A 112 -6.11 0.82 17.55
N PHE A 113 -5.49 1.98 17.44
CA PHE A 113 -5.34 2.72 16.20
C PHE A 113 -4.02 3.51 16.28
N SER A 114 -3.52 3.97 15.14
CA SER A 114 -2.34 4.84 15.05
C SER A 114 -2.73 6.19 14.45
N ILE A 115 -2.31 7.30 15.03
CA ILE A 115 -2.49 8.61 14.37
C ILE A 115 -1.48 8.81 13.23
N MET A 116 -0.37 8.06 13.24
CA MET A 116 0.72 8.25 12.28
C MET A 116 0.65 7.29 11.09
N CYS A 117 0.25 6.05 11.34
CA CYS A 117 0.35 4.94 10.38
C CYS A 117 -1.01 4.38 9.99
N SER A 118 -2.00 5.26 9.93
CA SER A 118 -3.40 4.91 9.69
C SER A 118 -4.14 6.16 9.20
N ASN A 119 -5.35 5.99 8.68
CA ASN A 119 -6.22 7.09 8.28
C ASN A 119 -6.93 7.76 9.47
N SER A 120 -6.63 7.34 10.70
CA SER A 120 -7.08 8.01 11.92
C SER A 120 -6.40 9.37 12.08
N GLN A 121 -7.16 10.38 12.45
CA GLN A 121 -6.65 11.76 12.54
C GLN A 121 -7.45 12.61 13.52
N VAL A 122 -6.84 13.70 13.98
CA VAL A 122 -7.58 14.78 14.65
C VAL A 122 -8.42 15.49 13.59
N ILE A 123 -9.72 15.63 13.85
CA ILE A 123 -10.62 16.39 12.98
C ILE A 123 -10.37 17.87 13.23
N GLN A 124 -9.82 18.55 12.23
CA GLN A 124 -9.56 19.98 12.26
C GLN A 124 -10.84 20.77 11.99
N GLU A 125 -10.79 22.10 12.10
CA GLU A 125 -11.92 22.98 11.82
C GLU A 125 -12.43 22.86 10.38
N SER A 126 -11.53 22.56 9.43
CA SER A 126 -11.86 22.28 8.03
C SER A 126 -12.62 20.97 7.82
N GLY A 127 -12.75 20.14 8.84
CA GLY A 127 -13.45 18.85 8.79
C GLY A 127 -12.62 17.72 8.19
N ILE A 128 -13.31 16.67 7.73
CA ILE A 128 -12.70 15.51 7.08
C ILE A 128 -12.52 15.80 5.58
N ASN A 129 -11.36 15.42 5.03
CA ASN A 129 -11.09 15.57 3.60
C ASN A 129 -12.20 14.94 2.75
N PRO A 130 -12.70 15.60 1.69
CA PRO A 130 -13.82 15.09 0.89
C PRO A 130 -13.63 13.70 0.27
N LEU A 131 -12.40 13.34 -0.13
CA LEU A 131 -12.11 12.00 -0.66
C LEU A 131 -12.23 10.94 0.44
N LEU A 132 -11.72 11.23 1.63
CA LEU A 132 -11.88 10.35 2.78
C LEU A 132 -13.35 10.27 3.23
N GLN A 133 -14.08 11.39 3.20
CA GLN A 133 -15.50 11.40 3.54
C GLN A 133 -16.31 10.50 2.60
N LYS A 134 -16.02 10.49 1.28
CA LYS A 134 -16.63 9.55 0.33
C LYS A 134 -16.39 8.08 0.72
N VAL A 135 -15.17 7.74 1.15
CA VAL A 135 -14.85 6.40 1.65
C VAL A 135 -15.68 6.07 2.88
N LEU A 136 -15.81 7.00 3.83
CA LEU A 136 -16.58 6.80 5.06
C LEU A 136 -18.08 6.61 4.78
N ASP A 137 -18.63 7.38 3.84
CA ASP A 137 -20.06 7.34 3.49
C ASP A 137 -20.42 6.06 2.73
N HIS A 138 -19.53 5.57 1.85
CA HIS A 138 -19.78 4.38 1.02
C HIS A 138 -19.10 3.11 1.51
N GLY A 139 -18.28 3.16 2.58
CA GLY A 139 -17.41 2.05 2.98
C GLY A 139 -18.15 0.74 3.30
N ASN A 140 -19.42 0.81 3.69
CA ASN A 140 -20.24 -0.37 3.95
C ASN A 140 -20.77 -1.09 2.70
N GLU A 141 -20.61 -0.48 1.52
CA GLU A 141 -20.99 -1.04 0.22
C GLU A 141 -19.81 -1.79 -0.42
N PHE A 142 -18.61 -1.61 0.12
CA PHE A 142 -17.39 -2.16 -0.42
C PHE A 142 -17.34 -3.68 -0.34
N LYS A 143 -17.01 -4.29 -1.49
CA LYS A 143 -16.75 -5.72 -1.62
C LYS A 143 -15.36 -5.89 -2.21
N LEU A 144 -14.47 -6.47 -1.42
CA LEU A 144 -13.05 -6.57 -1.73
C LEU A 144 -12.79 -7.23 -3.09
N ASP A 145 -13.54 -8.26 -3.47
CA ASP A 145 -13.35 -9.06 -4.69
C ASP A 145 -14.01 -8.47 -5.95
N ASN A 146 -14.54 -7.24 -5.87
CA ASN A 146 -15.07 -6.49 -7.02
C ASN A 146 -14.01 -5.61 -7.71
N TYR A 147 -12.75 -5.63 -7.26
CA TYR A 147 -11.70 -4.72 -7.70
C TYR A 147 -10.45 -5.47 -8.13
N ILE A 148 -9.64 -4.79 -8.93
CA ILE A 148 -8.35 -5.24 -9.42
C ILE A 148 -7.26 -4.46 -8.68
N TYR A 149 -6.34 -5.19 -8.04
CA TYR A 149 -5.32 -4.62 -7.17
C TYR A 149 -3.96 -4.59 -7.84
N ASP A 150 -3.31 -3.44 -7.76
CA ASP A 150 -2.00 -3.16 -8.35
C ASP A 150 -0.88 -3.21 -7.27
N LEU A 151 0.37 -3.02 -7.68
CA LEU A 151 1.55 -2.94 -6.81
C LEU A 151 1.67 -1.62 -6.01
N ASP A 152 0.59 -0.85 -5.88
CA ASP A 152 0.59 0.36 -5.05
C ASP A 152 1.00 -0.02 -3.61
N ASN A 153 2.01 0.66 -3.06
CA ASN A 153 2.54 0.37 -1.72
C ASN A 153 1.46 0.53 -0.63
N THR A 154 0.48 1.43 -0.84
CA THR A 154 -0.66 1.63 0.08
C THR A 154 -1.70 0.51 0.01
N VAL A 155 -1.57 -0.38 -0.99
CA VAL A 155 -2.43 -1.55 -1.22
C VAL A 155 -1.66 -2.83 -0.85
N ASN A 156 -0.41 -2.96 -1.28
CA ASN A 156 0.35 -4.20 -1.18
C ASN A 156 0.61 -4.67 0.25
N GLY A 157 0.75 -3.75 1.21
CA GLY A 157 0.90 -4.09 2.63
C GLY A 157 -0.22 -4.98 3.17
N GLU A 158 -1.41 -4.91 2.56
CA GLU A 158 -2.61 -5.62 3.01
C GLU A 158 -2.79 -7.02 2.42
N PHE A 159 -2.02 -7.39 1.39
CA PHE A 159 -2.13 -8.67 0.67
C PHE A 159 -0.85 -9.49 0.80
N ASN A 160 -0.93 -10.80 0.53
CA ASN A 160 0.28 -11.61 0.32
C ASN A 160 1.00 -11.24 -0.99
N SER A 161 2.30 -11.52 -1.03
CA SER A 161 3.12 -11.39 -2.24
C SER A 161 2.94 -12.63 -3.13
N ALA A 162 2.03 -12.54 -4.10
CA ALA A 162 1.73 -13.63 -5.03
C ALA A 162 2.79 -13.74 -6.14
N LYS A 163 3.23 -14.96 -6.46
CA LYS A 163 4.24 -15.28 -7.47
C LYS A 163 3.73 -16.28 -8.51
N PRO A 164 4.38 -16.41 -9.68
CA PRO A 164 4.01 -17.45 -10.62
C PRO A 164 4.33 -18.83 -10.01
N ILE A 165 3.42 -19.79 -10.21
CA ILE A 165 3.66 -21.19 -9.82
C ILE A 165 4.60 -21.86 -10.82
N THR A 166 4.52 -21.44 -12.09
CA THR A 166 5.45 -21.89 -13.14
C THR A 166 6.82 -21.25 -12.93
N ASN A 167 7.88 -22.06 -13.04
CA ASN A 167 9.25 -21.56 -12.93
C ASN A 167 9.55 -20.59 -14.11
N LEU A 168 9.89 -19.34 -13.81
CA LEU A 168 10.25 -18.34 -14.82
C LEU A 168 11.51 -18.75 -15.61
N ASP A 169 12.49 -19.40 -14.98
CA ASP A 169 13.72 -19.85 -15.65
C ASP A 169 13.41 -20.82 -16.79
N SER A 170 12.41 -21.69 -16.63
CA SER A 170 12.09 -22.68 -17.66
C SER A 170 11.52 -22.05 -18.93
N ILE A 171 10.90 -20.87 -18.83
CA ILE A 171 10.35 -20.13 -19.96
C ILE A 171 11.47 -19.44 -20.75
N PHE A 172 12.43 -18.83 -20.05
CA PHE A 172 13.48 -18.04 -20.69
C PHE A 172 14.71 -18.86 -21.10
N LYS A 173 14.98 -20.01 -20.47
CA LYS A 173 16.16 -20.85 -20.75
C LYS A 173 16.27 -21.29 -22.22
N ASN A 174 15.14 -21.61 -22.84
CA ASN A 174 15.08 -22.10 -24.23
C ASN A 174 14.53 -21.04 -25.20
N ALA A 175 14.40 -19.80 -24.75
CA ALA A 175 13.90 -18.72 -25.58
C ALA A 175 14.91 -18.41 -26.70
N LYS A 176 14.42 -18.24 -27.94
CA LYS A 176 15.25 -17.86 -29.08
C LYS A 176 15.99 -16.55 -28.80
N ALA A 177 17.20 -16.43 -29.32
CA ALA A 177 17.91 -15.16 -29.34
C ALA A 177 17.14 -14.15 -30.22
N ILE A 178 17.09 -12.90 -29.78
CA ILE A 178 16.46 -11.81 -30.53
C ILE A 178 17.51 -10.76 -30.85
N LYS A 179 17.45 -10.21 -32.06
CA LYS A 179 18.12 -8.96 -32.39
C LYS A 179 17.13 -7.83 -32.19
N SER A 180 17.45 -6.88 -31.31
CA SER A 180 16.58 -5.74 -31.04
C SER A 180 17.40 -4.55 -30.59
N ASP A 181 17.14 -3.39 -31.20
CA ASP A 181 17.77 -2.13 -30.81
C ASP A 181 17.43 -1.73 -29.35
N LYS A 182 16.39 -2.32 -28.77
CA LYS A 182 15.94 -2.11 -27.39
C LYS A 182 15.51 -3.44 -26.78
N PRO A 183 16.44 -4.23 -26.21
CA PRO A 183 16.14 -5.54 -25.67
C PRO A 183 15.67 -5.50 -24.21
N LEU A 184 15.09 -4.38 -23.75
CA LEU A 184 14.59 -4.19 -22.39
C LEU A 184 13.14 -3.75 -22.42
N GLY A 185 12.29 -4.39 -21.59
CA GLY A 185 10.89 -4.05 -21.47
C GLY A 185 10.33 -4.32 -20.07
N LEU A 186 9.33 -3.52 -19.69
CA LEU A 186 8.48 -3.77 -18.51
C LEU A 186 7.11 -4.23 -19.02
N PHE A 187 6.56 -5.25 -18.39
CA PHE A 187 5.29 -5.85 -18.78
C PHE A 187 4.35 -5.92 -17.58
N ALA A 188 3.06 -5.64 -17.83
CA ALA A 188 1.98 -5.75 -16.88
C ALA A 188 1.18 -7.03 -17.15
N LEU A 189 0.96 -7.83 -16.11
CA LEU A 189 0.30 -9.13 -16.19
C LEU A 189 -0.97 -9.07 -15.37
N TYR A 190 -2.11 -9.35 -15.99
CA TYR A 190 -3.39 -9.44 -15.29
C TYR A 190 -3.70 -10.89 -14.93
N ILE A 191 -3.81 -11.14 -13.63
CA ILE A 191 -4.14 -12.45 -13.06
C ILE A 191 -5.50 -12.34 -12.38
N ASN A 192 -6.39 -13.28 -12.68
CA ASN A 192 -7.72 -13.31 -12.06
C ASN A 192 -7.67 -13.94 -10.64
N LYS A 193 -8.77 -13.83 -9.90
CA LYS A 193 -8.93 -14.38 -8.55
C LYS A 193 -8.89 -15.92 -8.44
N LYS A 194 -8.78 -16.63 -9.57
CA LYS A 194 -8.50 -18.07 -9.63
C LYS A 194 -7.01 -18.38 -9.80
N GLY A 195 -6.16 -17.37 -9.95
CA GLY A 195 -4.73 -17.52 -10.18
C GLY A 195 -4.38 -17.80 -11.64
N GLU A 196 -5.29 -17.53 -12.58
CA GLU A 196 -5.05 -17.74 -14.01
C GLU A 196 -4.54 -16.44 -14.64
N LEU A 197 -3.45 -16.52 -15.40
CA LEU A 197 -2.98 -15.40 -16.23
C LEU A 197 -3.96 -15.17 -17.37
N VAL A 198 -4.62 -14.01 -17.37
CA VAL A 198 -5.63 -13.67 -18.38
C VAL A 198 -5.02 -12.88 -19.52
N SER A 199 -4.09 -11.96 -19.23
CA SER A 199 -3.49 -11.10 -20.26
C SER A 199 -2.12 -10.55 -19.86
N VAL A 200 -1.33 -10.21 -20.87
CA VAL A 200 -0.01 -9.61 -20.75
C VAL A 200 0.05 -8.39 -21.66
N PHE A 201 0.53 -7.27 -21.11
CA PHE A 201 0.64 -6.00 -21.81
C PHE A 201 2.06 -5.46 -21.71
N ASN A 202 2.53 -4.77 -22.74
CA ASN A 202 3.66 -3.87 -22.58
C ASN A 202 3.26 -2.74 -21.61
N PHE A 203 4.14 -2.38 -20.69
CA PHE A 203 3.82 -1.40 -19.65
C PHE A 203 3.52 0.00 -20.23
N PHE A 204 4.12 0.37 -21.37
CA PHE A 204 3.82 1.65 -22.01
C PHE A 204 2.36 1.70 -22.47
N ASP A 205 1.86 0.64 -23.12
CA ASP A 205 0.47 0.55 -23.56
C ASP A 205 -0.48 0.50 -22.35
N TRP A 206 -0.13 -0.24 -21.29
CA TRP A 206 -0.86 -0.25 -20.02
C TRP A 206 -0.98 1.17 -19.44
N TYR A 207 0.15 1.83 -19.22
CA TYR A 207 0.24 3.17 -18.63
C TYR A 207 -0.52 4.21 -19.46
N LYS A 208 -0.32 4.22 -20.78
CA LYS A 208 -1.01 5.15 -21.68
C LYS A 208 -2.51 4.90 -21.78
N SER A 209 -2.97 3.69 -21.47
CA SER A 209 -4.40 3.36 -21.43
C SER A 209 -5.07 3.71 -20.10
N SER A 210 -4.35 4.26 -19.11
CA SER A 210 -4.90 4.57 -17.78
C SER A 210 -6.11 5.52 -17.79
N GLU A 211 -6.23 6.39 -18.80
CA GLU A 211 -7.39 7.26 -19.02
C GLU A 211 -8.67 6.48 -19.40
N ASP A 212 -8.53 5.28 -19.98
CA ASP A 212 -9.64 4.39 -20.35
C ASP A 212 -10.04 3.45 -19.18
N PHE A 213 -9.38 3.54 -18.02
CA PHE A 213 -9.68 2.65 -16.89
C PHE A 213 -10.90 3.11 -16.11
N ILE A 214 -11.72 2.16 -15.67
CA ILE A 214 -12.88 2.43 -14.83
C ILE A 214 -12.45 2.35 -13.37
N ILE A 215 -12.26 3.51 -12.77
CA ILE A 215 -11.90 3.66 -11.36
C ILE A 215 -13.16 3.99 -10.56
N ASP A 216 -13.35 3.31 -9.42
CA ASP A 216 -14.42 3.65 -8.50
C ASP A 216 -14.13 5.02 -7.86
N PRO A 217 -15.02 6.02 -8.03
CA PRO A 217 -14.77 7.37 -7.55
C PRO A 217 -14.87 7.51 -6.03
N ALA A 218 -15.48 6.55 -5.33
CA ALA A 218 -15.53 6.54 -3.87
C ALA A 218 -14.25 5.94 -3.27
N PHE A 219 -13.69 4.92 -3.90
CA PHE A 219 -12.59 4.13 -3.33
C PHE A 219 -11.23 4.32 -4.01
N GLY A 220 -11.23 4.91 -5.21
CA GLY A 220 -10.04 5.06 -6.05
C GLY A 220 -9.39 3.72 -6.39
N LEU A 221 -10.20 2.67 -6.56
CA LEU A 221 -9.76 1.32 -6.92
C LEU A 221 -10.27 0.98 -8.32
N MET A 222 -9.45 0.27 -9.08
CA MET A 222 -9.77 -0.14 -10.45
C MET A 222 -10.81 -1.26 -10.44
N LYS A 223 -11.87 -1.09 -11.21
CA LYS A 223 -12.90 -2.12 -11.44
C LYS A 223 -12.67 -2.84 -12.76
N GLU A 224 -12.41 -2.06 -13.80
CA GLU A 224 -12.27 -2.56 -15.16
C GLU A 224 -11.19 -1.74 -15.88
N PHE A 225 -10.60 -2.35 -16.90
CA PHE A 225 -9.61 -1.69 -17.74
C PHE A 225 -9.78 -2.12 -19.19
N LYS A 226 -9.32 -1.25 -20.10
CA LYS A 226 -9.15 -1.59 -21.51
C LYS A 226 -7.80 -1.09 -21.98
N VAL A 227 -6.92 -2.01 -22.38
CA VAL A 227 -5.61 -1.66 -22.92
C VAL A 227 -5.68 -1.63 -24.43
N LYS A 228 -5.17 -0.55 -25.03
CA LYS A 228 -5.05 -0.41 -26.49
C LYS A 228 -3.57 -0.22 -26.82
N SER A 229 -3.10 -0.89 -27.87
CA SER A 229 -1.76 -0.61 -28.37
C SER A 229 -1.74 0.74 -29.07
N ARG A 230 -0.86 1.65 -28.64
CA ARG A 230 -0.78 3.02 -29.19
C ARG A 230 0.39 3.21 -30.16
N ARG A 231 1.22 2.18 -30.34
CA ARG A 231 2.33 2.15 -31.28
C ARG A 231 2.59 0.72 -31.76
N PRO A 232 3.31 0.52 -32.86
CA PRO A 232 3.85 -0.79 -33.18
C PRO A 232 4.74 -1.32 -32.04
N LEU A 233 4.55 -2.58 -31.70
CA LEU A 233 5.43 -3.31 -30.78
C LEU A 233 6.69 -3.75 -31.53
N THR A 234 7.83 -3.76 -30.83
CA THR A 234 9.06 -4.31 -31.38
C THR A 234 9.02 -5.83 -31.42
N GLU A 235 9.90 -6.47 -32.21
CA GLU A 235 10.03 -7.94 -32.22
C GLU A 235 10.33 -8.50 -30.82
N PHE A 236 11.16 -7.81 -30.06
CA PHE A 236 11.45 -8.14 -28.66
C PHE A 236 10.17 -8.14 -27.81
N GLU A 237 9.35 -7.09 -27.90
CA GLU A 237 8.14 -6.96 -27.11
C GLU A 237 7.09 -8.00 -27.46
N ILE A 238 6.88 -8.24 -28.77
CA ILE A 238 5.95 -9.26 -29.28
C ILE A 238 6.34 -10.63 -28.73
N TYR A 239 7.60 -11.02 -28.91
CA TYR A 239 8.06 -12.32 -28.47
C TYR A 239 8.07 -12.47 -26.95
N THR A 240 8.40 -11.41 -26.21
CA THR A 240 8.39 -11.45 -24.75
C THR A 240 6.96 -11.62 -24.22
N ILE A 241 5.98 -10.98 -24.83
CA ILE A 241 4.56 -11.19 -24.52
C ILE A 241 4.17 -12.65 -24.77
N GLU A 242 4.61 -13.26 -25.88
CA GLU A 242 4.37 -14.68 -26.17
C GLU A 242 5.00 -15.61 -25.13
N LEU A 243 6.24 -15.34 -24.71
CA LEU A 243 6.91 -16.10 -23.65
C LEU A 243 6.14 -16.01 -22.34
N LEU A 244 5.80 -14.79 -21.90
CA LEU A 244 5.14 -14.54 -20.63
C LEU A 244 3.73 -15.14 -20.58
N LYS A 245 3.02 -15.28 -21.71
CA LYS A 245 1.74 -15.99 -21.78
C LYS A 245 1.83 -17.47 -21.37
N ASN A 246 3.04 -18.06 -21.32
CA ASN A 246 3.24 -19.42 -20.82
C ASN A 246 3.21 -19.49 -19.28
N LEU A 247 3.23 -18.37 -18.56
CA LEU A 247 3.02 -18.29 -17.11
C LEU A 247 1.54 -18.44 -16.74
N LYS A 248 0.93 -19.55 -17.13
CA LYS A 248 -0.53 -19.73 -17.08
C LYS A 248 -1.11 -19.66 -15.67
N ILE A 249 -0.38 -20.14 -14.67
CA ILE A 249 -0.87 -20.34 -13.30
C ILE A 249 0.02 -19.58 -12.30
N TRP A 250 -0.63 -18.86 -11.41
CA TRP A 250 -0.07 -18.00 -10.37
C TRP A 250 -0.67 -18.32 -9.00
N GLU A 251 0.07 -17.98 -7.96
CA GLU A 251 -0.46 -17.96 -6.60
C GLU A 251 -1.63 -16.98 -6.49
N LEU A 252 -2.60 -17.30 -5.64
CA LEU A 252 -3.72 -16.39 -5.37
C LEU A 252 -3.22 -15.19 -4.57
N LYS A 253 -3.50 -13.96 -5.06
CA LYS A 253 -3.41 -12.75 -4.23
C LYS A 253 -4.62 -12.72 -3.31
N LYS A 254 -4.36 -12.76 -2.00
CA LYS A 254 -5.31 -12.86 -0.91
C LYS A 254 -5.10 -11.74 0.08
N TYR A 255 -6.21 -11.16 0.54
CA TYR A 255 -6.18 -10.21 1.64
C TYR A 255 -5.75 -10.90 2.93
N LYS A 256 -4.73 -10.38 3.61
CA LYS A 256 -4.08 -11.08 4.74
C LYS A 256 -5.06 -11.47 5.85
N ASN A 257 -6.04 -10.62 6.14
CA ASN A 257 -6.96 -10.85 7.26
C ASN A 257 -8.14 -11.76 6.90
N SER A 258 -8.75 -11.58 5.73
CA SER A 258 -9.98 -12.32 5.34
C SER A 258 -9.70 -13.52 4.44
N GLN A 259 -8.48 -13.64 3.90
CA GLN A 259 -8.07 -14.68 2.94
C GLN A 259 -8.87 -14.71 1.63
N ILE A 260 -9.68 -13.68 1.38
CA ILE A 260 -10.43 -13.52 0.14
C ILE A 260 -9.44 -13.30 -1.00
N ALA A 261 -9.58 -14.10 -2.07
CA ALA A 261 -8.80 -13.97 -3.28
C ALA A 261 -9.35 -12.86 -4.18
N VAL A 262 -8.46 -12.13 -4.84
CA VAL A 262 -8.79 -10.97 -5.66
C VAL A 262 -8.07 -11.02 -7.00
N ASP A 263 -8.61 -10.27 -7.95
CA ASP A 263 -7.97 -9.96 -9.22
C ASP A 263 -6.79 -9.01 -8.99
N TYR A 264 -5.70 -9.17 -9.75
CA TYR A 264 -4.52 -8.32 -9.54
C TYR A 264 -3.62 -8.16 -10.75
N MET A 265 -2.82 -7.10 -10.71
CA MET A 265 -1.73 -6.82 -11.64
C MET A 265 -0.40 -7.23 -11.02
N ALA A 266 0.42 -7.95 -11.77
CA ALA A 266 1.83 -8.21 -11.49
C ALA A 266 2.70 -7.58 -12.58
N TYR A 267 3.97 -7.33 -12.28
CA TYR A 267 4.88 -6.67 -13.22
C TYR A 267 6.19 -7.41 -13.30
N ILE A 268 6.71 -7.51 -14.52
CA ILE A 268 7.99 -8.16 -14.76
C ILE A 268 8.82 -7.30 -15.72
N SER A 269 10.03 -6.96 -15.31
CA SER A 269 11.05 -6.46 -16.24
C SER A 269 11.75 -7.64 -16.89
N VAL A 270 11.97 -7.55 -18.20
CA VAL A 270 12.68 -8.55 -18.99
C VAL A 270 13.72 -7.82 -19.82
N ASP A 271 14.94 -8.36 -19.84
CA ASP A 271 16.08 -7.86 -20.60
C ASP A 271 16.76 -9.01 -21.36
N PHE A 272 17.32 -8.71 -22.52
CA PHE A 272 18.09 -9.65 -23.33
C PHE A 272 19.47 -9.07 -23.67
N ASP A 273 20.52 -9.71 -23.17
CA ASP A 273 21.89 -9.34 -23.49
C ASP A 273 22.31 -10.00 -24.80
N GLU A 274 22.42 -9.18 -25.86
CA GLU A 274 22.83 -9.64 -27.19
C GLU A 274 24.28 -10.17 -27.25
N LYS A 275 25.17 -9.75 -26.34
CA LYS A 275 26.57 -10.20 -26.33
C LYS A 275 26.68 -11.59 -25.73
N THR A 276 25.96 -11.83 -24.63
CA THR A 276 25.99 -13.12 -23.93
C THR A 276 24.88 -14.08 -24.38
N LEU A 277 23.93 -13.59 -25.18
CA LEU A 277 22.73 -14.28 -25.64
C LEU A 277 21.86 -14.79 -24.47
N LYS A 278 21.78 -13.99 -23.41
CA LYS A 278 21.08 -14.36 -22.16
C LYS A 278 19.89 -13.47 -21.90
N TRP A 279 18.80 -14.11 -21.52
CA TRP A 279 17.62 -13.48 -20.96
C TRP A 279 17.81 -13.27 -19.45
N THR A 280 17.43 -12.09 -18.97
CA THR A 280 17.29 -11.80 -17.53
C THR A 280 15.92 -11.21 -17.25
N TYR A 281 15.44 -11.40 -16.04
CA TYR A 281 14.12 -10.93 -15.66
C TYR A 281 14.05 -10.64 -14.16
N GLU A 282 13.11 -9.77 -13.79
CA GLU A 282 12.85 -9.40 -12.39
C GLU A 282 11.35 -9.20 -12.20
N LEU A 283 10.76 -10.01 -11.32
CA LEU A 283 9.38 -9.84 -10.87
C LEU A 283 9.34 -8.73 -9.82
N LYS A 284 8.51 -7.72 -10.04
CA LYS A 284 8.32 -6.57 -9.15
C LYS A 284 7.14 -6.77 -8.21
#